data_AF-A0ABD6TEA5-F1
#
_entry.id   AF-A0ABD6TEA5-F1
#
_cell.length_a   1.000
_cell.length_b   1.000
_cell.length_c   1.000
_cell.angle_alpha   90.00
_cell.angle_beta   90.00
_cell.angle_gamma   90.00
#
_symmetry.space_group_name_H-M   'P 1'
#
loop_
_entity.id
_entity.type
_entity.pdbx_description
1 polymer ?
#
loop_
_entity_poly.entity_id
_entity_poly.type
_entity_poly.pdbx_seq_one_letter_code
_entity_poly.pdbx_strand_id
1 'polypeptide(L)'
;TGPTGLTGPTGLTGPTGSTGPTGATEGCLCDCCVFPMQEVLRQLVGQTVILATIADAPNVAPLFFLFNITSVNDFLVTVTDPVSNATFVVNISDVIGVGFSLTVPPLTLLPPADLGCECDCRERPIRELLDTLIGSTVNLLVSNGSTATGFNVEQTALGIVIGTLPIPINPPPPTLFRFAISTCKITAVDITPTGT
;
A
#
# COMPACT_ATOMS: atom_id res chain seq x y z
N THR A 1 -27.14 76.73 -18.38
CA THR A 1 -26.80 75.36 -17.95
C THR A 1 -27.64 74.40 -18.77
N GLY A 2 -27.02 73.60 -19.66
CA GLY A 2 -27.72 72.63 -20.52
C GLY A 2 -27.92 71.28 -19.83
N PRO A 3 -28.87 70.44 -20.29
CA PRO A 3 -29.19 69.17 -19.63
C PRO A 3 -28.04 68.17 -19.77
N THR A 4 -27.72 67.47 -18.68
CA THR A 4 -26.77 66.36 -18.64
C THR A 4 -27.33 65.17 -19.45
N GLY A 5 -26.55 64.66 -20.41
CA GLY A 5 -26.96 63.52 -21.24
C GLY A 5 -27.15 62.22 -20.45
N LEU A 6 -28.05 61.36 -20.94
CA LEU A 6 -28.33 60.04 -20.36
C LEU A 6 -27.10 59.14 -20.44
N THR A 7 -26.82 58.42 -19.35
CA THR A 7 -25.72 57.43 -19.26
C THR A 7 -25.90 56.34 -20.32
N GLY A 8 -24.84 56.03 -21.07
CA GLY A 8 -24.85 55.00 -22.12
C GLY A 8 -25.03 53.57 -21.59
N PRO A 9 -25.39 52.62 -22.46
CA PRO A 9 -25.63 51.23 -22.05
C PRO A 9 -24.34 50.54 -21.57
N THR A 10 -24.47 49.62 -20.61
CA THR A 10 -23.38 48.78 -20.12
C THR A 10 -22.91 47.83 -21.23
N GLY A 11 -21.58 47.71 -21.41
CA GLY A 11 -20.98 46.82 -22.42
C GLY A 11 -21.24 45.33 -22.15
N LEU A 12 -21.16 44.52 -23.20
CA LEU A 12 -21.31 43.07 -23.13
C LEU A 12 -20.20 42.43 -22.28
N THR A 13 -20.54 41.38 -21.54
CA THR A 13 -19.58 40.57 -20.76
C THR A 13 -18.50 40.00 -21.68
N GLY A 14 -17.23 40.12 -21.28
CA GLY A 14 -16.10 39.57 -22.03
C GLY A 14 -16.10 38.03 -22.11
N PRO A 15 -15.32 37.43 -23.02
CA PRO A 15 -15.24 35.98 -23.16
C PRO A 15 -14.67 35.31 -21.92
N THR A 16 -15.12 34.10 -21.61
CA THR A 16 -14.52 33.24 -20.58
C THR A 16 -13.07 32.91 -20.94
N GLY A 17 -12.15 33.02 -19.98
CA GLY A 17 -10.74 32.68 -20.18
C GLY A 17 -10.53 31.20 -20.52
N SER A 18 -9.42 30.86 -21.19
CA SER A 18 -9.06 29.48 -21.48
C SER A 18 -8.87 28.67 -20.20
N THR A 19 -9.31 27.40 -20.21
CA THR A 19 -8.98 26.44 -19.16
C THR A 19 -7.46 26.37 -18.98
N GLY A 20 -6.99 26.42 -17.72
CA GLY A 20 -5.56 26.32 -17.40
C GLY A 20 -4.96 24.98 -17.85
N PRO A 21 -3.63 24.85 -17.93
CA PRO A 21 -2.99 23.58 -18.23
C PRO A 21 -3.44 22.52 -17.21
N THR A 22 -3.81 21.33 -17.69
CA THR A 22 -3.93 20.15 -16.84
C THR A 22 -2.57 19.92 -16.17
N GLY A 23 -2.52 19.86 -14.84
CA GLY A 23 -1.27 19.61 -14.12
C GLY A 23 -0.59 18.34 -14.62
N ALA A 24 0.73 18.34 -14.72
CA ALA A 24 1.48 17.12 -14.97
C ALA A 24 1.06 16.07 -13.94
N THR A 25 0.96 14.81 -14.36
CA THR A 25 0.78 13.67 -13.46
C THR A 25 2.10 13.50 -12.70
N GLU A 26 2.33 14.36 -11.70
CA GLU A 26 3.43 14.23 -10.76
C GLU A 26 3.20 12.92 -10.01
N GLY A 27 4.12 11.95 -10.11
CA GLY A 27 4.00 10.64 -9.47
C GLY A 27 3.77 10.80 -7.98
N CYS A 28 2.52 10.64 -7.55
CA CYS A 28 2.15 10.84 -6.16
C CYS A 28 2.41 9.55 -5.38
N LEU A 29 2.47 9.64 -4.05
CA LEU A 29 2.57 8.45 -3.18
C LEU A 29 1.50 7.39 -3.51
N CYS A 30 0.33 7.82 -4.02
CA CYS A 30 -0.71 6.94 -4.50
C CYS A 30 -0.26 6.02 -5.64
N ASP A 31 0.58 6.48 -6.56
CA ASP A 31 0.95 5.75 -7.78
C ASP A 31 1.98 4.64 -7.52
N CYS A 32 2.91 4.87 -6.59
CA CYS A 32 3.97 3.91 -6.27
C CYS A 32 3.73 3.11 -4.99
N CYS A 33 2.83 3.51 -4.09
CA CYS A 33 2.65 2.80 -2.81
C CYS A 33 1.23 2.23 -2.64
N VAL A 34 0.21 3.00 -3.02
CA VAL A 34 -1.19 2.63 -2.76
C VAL A 34 -1.78 1.84 -3.93
N PHE A 35 -1.55 2.29 -5.16
CA PHE A 35 -2.03 1.63 -6.37
C PHE A 35 -1.44 0.22 -6.55
N PRO A 36 -0.13 -0.03 -6.33
CA PRO A 36 0.39 -1.40 -6.39
C PRO A 36 -0.21 -2.30 -5.31
N MET A 37 -0.44 -1.79 -4.10
CA MET A 37 -1.11 -2.54 -3.04
C MET A 37 -2.56 -2.85 -3.39
N GLN A 38 -3.26 -1.95 -4.08
CA GLN A 38 -4.60 -2.23 -4.61
C GLN A 38 -4.58 -3.40 -5.59
N GLU A 39 -3.65 -3.42 -6.55
CA GLU A 39 -3.58 -4.50 -7.54
C GLU A 39 -3.18 -5.86 -6.92
N VAL A 40 -2.38 -5.84 -5.83
CA VAL A 40 -2.16 -7.02 -5.00
C VAL A 40 -3.46 -7.49 -4.35
N LEU A 41 -4.17 -6.61 -3.66
CA LEU A 41 -5.40 -6.96 -2.93
C LEU A 41 -6.51 -7.43 -3.87
N ARG A 42 -6.61 -6.88 -5.08
CA ARG A 42 -7.58 -7.32 -6.11
C ARG A 42 -7.41 -8.78 -6.50
N GLN A 43 -6.16 -9.26 -6.58
CA GLN A 43 -5.86 -10.66 -6.87
C GLN A 43 -6.19 -11.58 -5.69
N LEU A 44 -6.33 -11.04 -4.49
CA LEU A 44 -6.66 -11.77 -3.26
C LEU A 44 -8.15 -11.72 -2.90
N VAL A 45 -9.01 -11.15 -3.76
CA VAL A 45 -10.47 -11.20 -3.57
C VAL A 45 -10.95 -12.64 -3.49
N GLY A 46 -11.74 -12.96 -2.46
CA GLY A 46 -12.21 -14.30 -2.14
C GLY A 46 -11.22 -15.14 -1.31
N GLN A 47 -10.02 -14.64 -1.03
CA GLN A 47 -9.03 -15.31 -0.19
C GLN A 47 -9.14 -14.88 1.27
N THR A 48 -8.75 -15.80 2.17
CA THR A 48 -8.52 -15.51 3.58
C THR A 48 -7.11 -14.93 3.76
N VAL A 49 -7.01 -13.79 4.41
CA VAL A 49 -5.77 -13.01 4.56
C VAL A 49 -5.56 -12.54 5.99
N ILE A 50 -4.32 -12.17 6.31
CA ILE A 50 -3.96 -11.36 7.47
C ILE A 50 -3.68 -9.96 6.94
N LEU A 51 -4.49 -8.97 7.31
CA LEU A 51 -4.31 -7.59 6.86
C LEU A 51 -3.72 -6.76 8.00
N ALA A 52 -2.49 -6.27 7.82
CA ALA A 52 -1.83 -5.38 8.77
C ALA A 52 -1.98 -3.92 8.34
N THR A 53 -2.25 -3.05 9.30
CA THR A 53 -2.56 -1.63 9.11
C THR A 53 -1.78 -0.74 10.06
N ILE A 54 -1.75 0.56 9.77
CA ILE A 54 -1.13 1.55 10.66
C ILE A 54 -1.82 1.68 12.02
N ALA A 55 -3.07 1.22 12.15
CA ALA A 55 -3.85 1.32 13.38
C ALA A 55 -3.58 0.14 14.35
N ASP A 56 -2.93 -0.92 13.88
CA ASP A 56 -2.61 -2.08 14.71
C ASP A 56 -1.56 -1.73 15.78
N ALA A 57 -1.72 -2.32 16.97
CA ALA A 57 -0.75 -2.15 18.05
C ALA A 57 0.59 -2.84 17.69
N PRO A 58 1.74 -2.22 18.01
CA PRO A 58 3.06 -2.78 17.71
C PRO A 58 3.23 -4.19 18.28
N ASN A 59 3.67 -5.13 17.44
CA ASN A 59 4.01 -6.52 17.84
C ASN A 59 2.85 -7.30 18.48
N VAL A 60 1.62 -6.91 18.19
CA VAL A 60 0.39 -7.65 18.51
C VAL A 60 -0.18 -8.23 17.22
N ALA A 61 -0.95 -9.32 17.33
CA ALA A 61 -1.68 -9.83 16.18
C ALA A 61 -2.55 -8.72 15.56
N PRO A 62 -2.55 -8.54 14.23
CA PRO A 62 -3.38 -7.56 13.56
C PRO A 62 -4.87 -7.74 13.89
N LEU A 63 -5.63 -6.65 13.90
CA LEU A 63 -7.09 -6.67 14.08
C LEU A 63 -7.77 -7.56 13.03
N PHE A 64 -7.28 -7.51 11.79
CA PHE A 64 -7.82 -8.28 10.67
C PHE A 64 -7.01 -9.56 10.45
N PHE A 65 -7.05 -10.45 11.45
CA PHE A 65 -6.38 -11.75 11.40
C PHE A 65 -7.31 -12.83 10.83
N LEU A 66 -6.97 -13.39 9.67
CA LEU A 66 -7.75 -14.42 8.95
C LEU A 66 -9.14 -13.96 8.50
N PHE A 67 -9.20 -12.78 7.89
CA PHE A 67 -10.41 -12.23 7.28
C PHE A 67 -10.50 -12.55 5.79
N ASN A 68 -11.70 -12.60 5.23
CA ASN A 68 -11.90 -12.77 3.79
C ASN A 68 -11.98 -11.42 3.08
N ILE A 69 -11.21 -11.23 2.01
CA ILE A 69 -11.38 -10.06 1.14
C ILE A 69 -12.63 -10.27 0.27
N THR A 70 -13.58 -9.35 0.33
CA THR A 70 -14.83 -9.44 -0.43
C THR A 70 -14.88 -8.48 -1.62
N SER A 71 -14.25 -7.32 -1.52
CA SER A 71 -14.10 -6.40 -2.65
C SER A 71 -12.87 -5.51 -2.51
N VAL A 72 -12.34 -5.04 -3.64
CA VAL A 72 -11.26 -4.07 -3.71
C VAL A 72 -11.54 -3.12 -4.86
N ASN A 73 -11.77 -1.84 -4.55
CA ASN A 73 -12.06 -0.79 -5.52
C ASN A 73 -11.85 0.59 -4.91
N ASP A 74 -11.53 1.58 -5.73
CA ASP A 74 -11.41 2.99 -5.33
C ASP A 74 -10.50 3.22 -4.10
N PHE A 75 -9.35 2.55 -4.09
CA PHE A 75 -8.38 2.55 -2.99
C PHE A 75 -8.94 2.07 -1.63
N LEU A 76 -10.02 1.30 -1.66
CA LEU A 76 -10.64 0.66 -0.50
C LEU A 76 -10.57 -0.86 -0.64
N VAL A 77 -10.32 -1.54 0.48
CA VAL A 77 -10.47 -3.00 0.60
C VAL A 77 -11.57 -3.29 1.62
N THR A 78 -12.51 -4.13 1.23
CA THR A 78 -13.57 -4.63 2.11
C THR A 78 -13.20 -6.03 2.58
N VAL A 79 -13.21 -6.22 3.89
CA VAL A 79 -12.91 -7.51 4.53
C VAL A 79 -14.05 -7.94 5.44
N THR A 80 -14.32 -9.24 5.48
CA THR A 80 -15.36 -9.83 6.32
C THR A 80 -14.79 -10.93 7.19
N ASP A 81 -15.10 -10.90 8.49
CA ASP A 81 -14.77 -11.96 9.43
C ASP A 81 -15.59 -13.21 9.10
N PRO A 82 -14.97 -14.36 8.80
CA PRO A 82 -15.69 -15.58 8.47
C PRO A 82 -16.51 -16.17 9.64
N VAL A 83 -16.24 -15.76 10.89
CA VAL A 83 -16.94 -16.25 12.08
C VAL A 83 -18.06 -15.32 12.49
N SER A 84 -17.77 -14.04 12.70
CA SER A 84 -18.76 -13.06 13.17
C SER A 84 -19.60 -12.43 12.07
N ASN A 85 -19.20 -12.57 10.80
CA ASN A 85 -19.74 -11.84 9.64
C ASN A 85 -19.62 -10.31 9.75
N ALA A 86 -18.82 -9.79 10.68
CA ALA A 86 -18.52 -8.37 10.74
C ALA A 86 -17.75 -7.94 9.49
N THR A 87 -18.16 -6.83 8.89
CA THR A 87 -17.55 -6.29 7.67
C THR A 87 -16.91 -4.95 7.95
N PHE A 88 -15.69 -4.78 7.45
CA PHE A 88 -14.90 -3.56 7.60
C PHE A 88 -14.45 -3.08 6.23
N VAL A 89 -14.40 -1.76 6.07
CA VAL A 89 -13.84 -1.10 4.89
C VAL A 89 -12.59 -0.36 5.33
N VAL A 90 -11.46 -0.70 4.73
CA VAL A 90 -10.13 -0.18 5.10
C VAL A 90 -9.56 0.61 3.93
N ASN A 91 -9.00 1.77 4.22
CA ASN A 91 -8.28 2.55 3.22
C ASN A 91 -6.96 1.85 2.90
N ILE A 92 -6.69 1.61 1.62
CA ILE A 92 -5.46 0.93 1.17
C ILE A 92 -4.21 1.77 1.50
N SER A 93 -4.34 3.10 1.62
CA SER A 93 -3.23 3.95 2.08
C SER A 93 -2.76 3.63 3.49
N ASP A 94 -3.60 2.98 4.30
CA ASP A 94 -3.33 2.63 5.69
C ASP A 94 -2.90 1.18 5.85
N VAL A 95 -2.94 0.39 4.77
CA VAL A 95 -2.46 -0.99 4.75
C VAL A 95 -0.93 -0.98 4.72
N ILE A 96 -0.34 -1.70 5.68
CA ILE A 96 1.10 -1.96 5.74
C ILE A 96 1.44 -3.13 4.83
N GLY A 97 0.65 -4.20 4.93
CA GLY A 97 0.84 -5.39 4.12
C GLY A 97 -0.28 -6.40 4.30
N VAL A 98 -0.28 -7.39 3.42
CA VAL A 98 -1.25 -8.48 3.42
C VAL A 98 -0.52 -9.81 3.41
N GLY A 99 -0.81 -10.64 4.41
CA GLY A 99 -0.37 -12.03 4.52
C GLY A 99 -1.41 -12.98 3.94
N PHE A 100 -0.99 -13.99 3.20
CA PHE A 100 -1.86 -14.96 2.54
C PHE A 100 -1.20 -16.35 2.48
N SER A 101 -2.03 -17.36 2.27
CA SER A 101 -1.59 -18.76 2.20
C SER A 101 -0.63 -18.99 1.03
N LEU A 102 0.35 -19.86 1.21
CA LEU A 102 1.27 -20.31 0.15
C LEU A 102 0.57 -21.08 -0.98
N THR A 103 -0.69 -21.49 -0.78
CA THR A 103 -1.52 -22.13 -1.81
C THR A 103 -2.08 -21.14 -2.82
N VAL A 104 -2.08 -19.84 -2.52
CA VAL A 104 -2.48 -18.81 -3.48
C VAL A 104 -1.43 -18.78 -4.59
N PRO A 105 -1.85 -18.77 -5.88
CA PRO A 105 -0.93 -18.67 -7.00
C PRO A 105 -0.01 -17.43 -6.88
N PRO A 106 1.18 -17.45 -7.51
CA PRO A 106 2.05 -16.29 -7.55
C PRO A 106 1.31 -15.05 -8.07
N LEU A 107 1.47 -13.93 -7.37
CA LEU A 107 0.84 -12.66 -7.73
C LEU A 107 1.54 -12.06 -8.96
N THR A 108 0.76 -11.43 -9.83
CA THR A 108 1.29 -10.58 -10.90
C THR A 108 1.50 -9.18 -10.34
N LEU A 109 2.74 -8.73 -10.28
CA LEU A 109 3.10 -7.42 -9.70
C LEU A 109 3.42 -6.40 -10.79
N LEU A 110 3.18 -5.12 -10.49
CA LEU A 110 3.56 -4.02 -11.37
C LEU A 110 5.10 -3.90 -11.42
N PRO A 111 5.70 -3.79 -12.61
CA PRO A 111 7.13 -3.66 -12.73
C PRO A 111 7.62 -2.36 -12.05
N PRO A 112 8.85 -2.34 -11.49
CA PRO A 112 9.45 -1.12 -10.98
C PRO A 112 9.37 0.02 -12.01
N ALA A 113 9.01 1.22 -11.54
CA ALA A 113 8.90 2.41 -12.36
C ALA A 113 9.50 3.60 -11.62
N ASP A 114 10.22 4.45 -12.35
CA ASP A 114 10.69 5.74 -11.84
C ASP A 114 9.60 6.78 -12.10
N LEU A 115 8.84 7.09 -11.06
CA LEU A 115 7.66 7.95 -11.12
C LEU A 115 7.95 9.38 -10.62
N GLY A 116 9.16 9.64 -10.12
CA GLY A 116 9.55 10.94 -9.56
C GLY A 116 8.98 11.22 -8.17
N CYS A 117 9.20 12.46 -7.72
CA CYS A 117 8.61 13.03 -6.49
C CYS A 117 8.81 12.18 -5.21
N GLU A 118 7.72 11.85 -4.51
CA GLU A 118 7.77 11.12 -3.23
C GLU A 118 8.16 9.64 -3.43
N CYS A 119 7.94 9.09 -4.63
CA CYS A 119 8.32 7.71 -4.95
C CYS A 119 9.84 7.55 -4.97
N ASP A 120 10.53 8.57 -5.48
CA ASP A 120 11.99 8.62 -5.60
C ASP A 120 12.75 8.59 -4.29
N CYS A 121 12.14 9.12 -3.23
CA CYS A 121 12.75 9.25 -1.90
C CYS A 121 12.20 8.24 -0.89
N ARG A 122 11.03 7.63 -1.14
CA ARG A 122 10.43 6.64 -0.23
C ARG A 122 10.43 5.22 -0.78
N GLU A 123 9.84 5.05 -1.96
CA GLU A 123 9.63 3.73 -2.55
C GLU A 123 10.95 3.17 -3.10
N ARG A 124 11.59 3.93 -3.99
CA ARG A 124 12.75 3.47 -4.77
C ARG A 124 13.92 3.03 -3.88
N PRO A 125 14.39 3.82 -2.88
CA PRO A 125 15.57 3.44 -2.11
C PRO A 125 15.38 2.16 -1.30
N ILE A 126 14.20 1.97 -0.70
CA ILE A 126 13.89 0.74 0.07
C ILE A 126 13.72 -0.45 -0.86
N ARG A 127 13.03 -0.27 -2.00
CA ARG A 127 12.90 -1.33 -3.00
C ARG A 127 14.27 -1.78 -3.50
N GLU A 128 15.11 -0.84 -3.95
CA GLU A 128 16.46 -1.15 -4.47
C GLU A 128 17.35 -1.81 -3.41
N LEU A 129 17.24 -1.42 -2.14
CA LEU A 129 17.90 -2.12 -1.05
C LEU A 129 17.43 -3.57 -0.95
N LEU A 130 16.11 -3.80 -0.94
CA LEU A 130 15.53 -5.14 -0.84
C LEU A 130 15.81 -6.00 -2.08
N ASP A 131 15.99 -5.39 -3.26
CA ASP A 131 16.45 -6.09 -4.48
C ASP A 131 17.80 -6.79 -4.23
N THR A 132 18.70 -6.14 -3.49
CA THR A 132 20.01 -6.73 -3.13
C THR A 132 19.93 -7.83 -2.08
N LEU A 133 18.79 -7.95 -1.39
CA LEU A 133 18.57 -8.86 -0.28
C LEU A 133 17.63 -10.03 -0.64
N ILE A 134 17.27 -10.18 -1.91
CA ILE A 134 16.48 -11.32 -2.41
C ILE A 134 17.21 -12.63 -2.06
N GLY A 135 16.48 -13.57 -1.45
CA GLY A 135 17.00 -14.83 -0.94
C GLY A 135 17.64 -14.75 0.46
N SER A 136 17.66 -13.56 1.08
CA SER A 136 18.15 -13.34 2.44
C SER A 136 17.01 -13.11 3.43
N THR A 137 17.30 -13.37 4.70
CA THR A 137 16.39 -13.10 5.82
C THR A 137 16.75 -11.79 6.50
N VAL A 138 15.75 -10.92 6.70
CA VAL A 138 15.89 -9.59 7.31
C VAL A 138 14.84 -9.36 8.39
N ASN A 139 15.02 -8.35 9.24
CA ASN A 139 13.93 -7.84 10.08
C ASN A 139 13.43 -6.51 9.50
N LEU A 140 12.13 -6.40 9.24
CA LEU A 140 11.51 -5.18 8.72
C LEU A 140 10.77 -4.47 9.83
N LEU A 141 11.20 -3.25 10.17
CA LEU A 141 10.42 -2.36 11.02
C LEU A 141 9.42 -1.62 10.13
N VAL A 142 8.14 -1.63 10.51
CA VAL A 142 7.06 -1.00 9.75
C VAL A 142 6.45 0.19 10.49
N SER A 143 5.62 0.97 9.79
CA SER A 143 5.14 2.28 10.26
C SER A 143 4.26 2.25 11.52
N ASN A 144 3.65 1.12 11.88
CA ASN A 144 2.94 0.97 13.16
C ASN A 144 3.87 0.59 14.33
N GLY A 145 5.19 0.52 14.10
CA GLY A 145 6.18 0.12 15.10
C GLY A 145 6.35 -1.39 15.29
N SER A 146 5.63 -2.22 14.53
CA SER A 146 5.82 -3.68 14.53
C SER A 146 7.08 -4.07 13.77
N THR A 147 7.63 -5.23 14.11
CA THR A 147 8.76 -5.83 13.39
C THR A 147 8.37 -7.17 12.76
N ALA A 148 8.54 -7.29 11.44
CA ALA A 148 8.49 -8.57 10.75
C ALA A 148 9.84 -9.28 10.91
N THR A 149 10.02 -9.96 12.05
CA THR A 149 11.27 -10.64 12.41
C THR A 149 11.47 -11.92 11.60
N GLY A 150 12.59 -12.05 10.92
CA GLY A 150 12.89 -13.24 10.12
C GLY A 150 12.14 -13.28 8.79
N PHE A 151 11.88 -12.12 8.19
CA PHE A 151 11.24 -12.00 6.88
C PHE A 151 12.21 -12.45 5.78
N ASN A 152 11.87 -13.53 5.07
CA ASN A 152 12.65 -14.02 3.93
C ASN A 152 12.21 -13.31 2.65
N VAL A 153 13.08 -12.50 2.06
CA VAL A 153 12.78 -11.71 0.85
C VAL A 153 12.77 -12.62 -0.37
N GLU A 154 11.63 -12.73 -1.06
CA GLU A 154 11.48 -13.58 -2.25
C GLU A 154 11.52 -12.78 -3.56
N GLN A 155 10.87 -11.62 -3.58
CA GLN A 155 10.76 -10.77 -4.76
C GLN A 155 10.42 -9.34 -4.35
N THR A 156 10.77 -8.39 -5.20
CA THR A 156 10.38 -6.98 -5.12
C THR A 156 9.68 -6.56 -6.41
N ALA A 157 8.87 -5.52 -6.30
CA ALA A 157 8.14 -4.89 -7.38
C ALA A 157 7.82 -3.44 -7.02
N LEU A 158 7.21 -2.67 -7.92
CA LEU A 158 6.81 -1.29 -7.62
C LEU A 158 5.98 -1.24 -6.34
N GLY A 159 6.48 -0.57 -5.31
CA GLY A 159 5.78 -0.36 -4.04
C GLY A 159 5.68 -1.57 -3.12
N ILE A 160 6.15 -2.74 -3.53
CA ILE A 160 5.84 -4.01 -2.86
C ILE A 160 7.09 -4.87 -2.71
N VAL A 161 7.27 -5.41 -1.51
CA VAL A 161 8.17 -6.56 -1.27
C VAL A 161 7.32 -7.79 -0.95
N ILE A 162 7.62 -8.90 -1.62
CA ILE A 162 7.09 -10.23 -1.36
C ILE A 162 8.12 -11.02 -0.55
N GLY A 163 7.64 -11.69 0.48
CA GLY A 163 8.47 -12.61 1.24
C GLY A 163 7.64 -13.51 2.13
N THR A 164 8.30 -14.47 2.78
CA THR A 164 7.64 -15.39 3.72
C THR A 164 8.01 -15.07 5.15
N LEU A 165 7.03 -15.18 6.03
CA LEU A 165 7.20 -14.93 7.46
C LEU A 165 6.46 -16.03 8.26
N PRO A 166 7.13 -16.75 9.17
CA PRO A 166 6.47 -17.71 10.04
C PRO A 166 5.67 -16.97 11.11
N ILE A 167 4.36 -17.20 11.13
CA ILE A 167 3.47 -16.62 12.15
C ILE A 167 3.21 -17.67 13.24
N PRO A 168 3.49 -17.35 14.51
CA PRO A 168 3.16 -18.23 15.62
C PRO A 168 1.63 -18.27 15.78
N ILE A 169 1.01 -19.33 15.26
CA ILE A 169 -0.38 -19.64 15.55
C ILE A 169 -0.45 -20.71 16.64
N ASN A 170 -1.42 -20.60 17.54
CA ASN A 170 -1.66 -21.57 18.60
C ASN A 170 -2.80 -22.52 18.18
N PRO A 171 -2.65 -23.85 18.25
CA PRO A 171 -1.47 -24.60 18.70
C PRO A 171 -0.32 -24.66 17.67
N PRO A 172 0.95 -24.80 18.14
CA PRO A 172 2.11 -24.97 17.27
C PRO A 172 1.97 -26.18 16.34
N PRO A 173 2.67 -26.22 15.18
CA PRO A 173 3.81 -25.38 14.76
C PRO A 173 3.43 -24.02 14.13
N PRO A 174 4.38 -23.05 14.04
CA PRO A 174 4.14 -21.80 13.33
C PRO A 174 3.77 -22.07 11.86
N THR A 175 2.81 -21.31 11.36
CA THR A 175 2.37 -21.42 9.96
C THR A 175 3.10 -20.38 9.12
N LEU A 176 3.66 -20.83 8.01
CA LEU A 176 4.35 -19.97 7.07
C LEU A 176 3.32 -19.28 6.16
N PHE A 177 3.31 -17.95 6.18
CA PHE A 177 2.52 -17.13 5.28
C PHE A 177 3.43 -16.38 4.32
N ARG A 178 2.93 -16.11 3.11
CA ARG A 178 3.55 -15.15 2.20
C ARG A 178 2.92 -13.79 2.44
N PHE A 179 3.74 -12.77 2.51
CA PHE A 179 3.33 -11.40 2.74
C PHE A 179 3.72 -10.53 1.56
N ALA A 180 2.80 -9.67 1.14
CA ALA A 180 3.08 -8.50 0.33
C ALA A 180 3.08 -7.28 1.26
N ILE A 181 4.23 -6.65 1.44
CA ILE A 181 4.40 -5.48 2.32
C ILE A 181 4.69 -4.26 1.44
N SER A 182 4.02 -3.14 1.74
CA SER A 182 4.30 -1.87 1.07
C SER A 182 5.69 -1.36 1.47
N THR A 183 6.57 -1.15 0.50
CA THR A 183 7.92 -0.61 0.75
C THR A 183 7.87 0.78 1.37
N CYS A 184 6.83 1.56 1.07
CA CYS A 184 6.60 2.89 1.63
C CYS A 184 6.15 2.88 3.09
N LYS A 185 5.79 1.71 3.63
CA LYS A 185 5.43 1.50 5.04
C LYS A 185 6.55 0.86 5.85
N ILE A 186 7.67 0.54 5.23
CA ILE A 186 8.90 0.09 5.90
C ILE A 186 9.65 1.33 6.38
N THR A 187 9.96 1.38 7.67
CA THR A 187 10.68 2.50 8.30
C THR A 187 12.15 2.18 8.52
N ALA A 188 12.51 0.91 8.69
CA ALA A 188 13.89 0.45 8.75
C ALA A 188 14.01 -1.02 8.30
N VAL A 189 15.18 -1.35 7.77
CA VAL A 189 15.58 -2.73 7.43
C VAL A 189 16.80 -3.07 8.30
N ASP A 190 16.65 -4.05 9.17
CA ASP A 190 17.77 -4.64 9.91
C ASP A 190 18.45 -5.69 9.04
N ILE A 191 19.64 -5.33 8.55
CA ILE A 191 20.49 -6.16 7.71
C ILE A 191 21.59 -6.88 8.49
N THR A 192 21.54 -6.86 9.83
CA THR A 192 22.52 -7.59 10.62
C THR A 192 22.35 -9.10 10.36
N PRO A 193 23.42 -9.82 10.00
CA PRO A 193 23.33 -11.26 9.79
C PRO A 193 22.83 -11.90 11.09
N THR A 194 21.68 -12.56 11.03
CA THR A 194 21.22 -13.41 12.13
C THR A 194 22.20 -14.58 12.20
N GLY A 195 23.05 -14.57 13.23
CA GLY A 195 24.14 -15.53 13.39
C GLY A 195 23.66 -16.98 13.26
N THR A 196 24.42 -17.77 12.50
CA THR A 196 24.28 -19.23 12.33
C THR A 196 24.32 -19.96 13.65
#